data_AF-A0A2N5Z3L6-F1
#
_entry.id   AF-A0A2N5Z3L6-F1
#
_cell.length_a   1.000
_cell.length_b   1.000
_cell.length_c   1.000
_cell.angle_alpha   90.00
_cell.angle_beta   90.00
_cell.angle_gamma   90.00
#
_symmetry.space_group_name_H-M   'P 1'
#
loop_
_entity.id
_entity.type
_entity.pdbx_description
1 polymer ?
#
loop_
_entity_poly.entity_id
_entity_poly.type
_entity_poly.pdbx_seq_one_letter_code
_entity_poly.pdbx_strand_id
1 'polypeptide(L)'
;MKKTIIFLVLWLVLGGFLNANAQKKFEKTTEKDGISFFYKWRPSEIFKKDTPLALIIKMENKNEYPVKINFQVNYYWGMDLKATSNVQEATIKPKTTFTHNLKKKGFDNYTFSNKELKDDDFSFEIVKINIEKLPKKK
;
A
#
# COMPACT_ATOMS: atom_id res chain seq x y z
N MET A 1 -0.76 -43.51 -41.54
CA MET A 1 0.45 -43.20 -40.73
C MET A 1 0.25 -41.77 -40.20
N LYS A 2 -0.43 -41.53 -39.08
CA LYS A 2 0.05 -41.60 -37.68
C LYS A 2 1.49 -41.07 -37.56
N LYS A 3 1.66 -39.76 -37.34
CA LYS A 3 2.78 -39.07 -36.67
C LYS A 3 2.78 -37.58 -37.07
N THR A 4 2.07 -36.71 -36.32
CA THR A 4 2.32 -35.24 -36.35
C THR A 4 1.63 -34.45 -35.24
N ILE A 5 0.88 -35.07 -34.32
CA ILE A 5 0.12 -34.35 -33.29
C ILE A 5 0.59 -34.77 -31.90
N ILE A 6 1.88 -34.61 -31.57
CA ILE A 6 2.37 -34.82 -30.19
C ILE A 6 3.29 -33.68 -29.70
N PHE A 7 3.75 -32.77 -30.57
CA PHE A 7 4.72 -31.75 -30.15
C PHE A 7 4.15 -30.42 -29.63
N LEU A 8 2.83 -30.17 -29.78
CA LEU A 8 2.25 -28.86 -29.44
C LEU A 8 1.69 -28.75 -28.01
N VAL A 9 1.55 -29.88 -27.30
CA VAL A 9 1.00 -29.90 -25.94
C VAL A 9 2.09 -29.76 -24.87
N LEU A 10 3.36 -30.03 -25.20
CA LEU A 10 4.44 -30.05 -24.22
C LEU A 10 4.99 -28.65 -23.86
N TRP A 11 4.76 -27.64 -24.71
CA TRP A 11 5.18 -26.25 -24.42
C TRP A 11 4.18 -25.47 -23.56
N LEU A 12 2.94 -25.95 -23.45
CA LEU A 12 1.89 -25.28 -22.66
C LEU A 12 1.97 -25.58 -21.15
N VAL A 13 2.75 -26.59 -20.75
CA VAL A 13 2.88 -26.99 -19.33
C VAL A 13 4.06 -26.31 -18.62
N LEU A 14 4.99 -25.68 -19.36
CA LEU A 14 6.20 -25.07 -18.77
C LEU A 14 6.10 -23.56 -18.52
N GLY A 15 5.04 -22.87 -19.00
CA GLY A 15 4.88 -21.42 -18.83
C GLY A 15 4.22 -20.96 -17.53
N GLY A 16 3.74 -21.89 -16.68
CA GLY A 16 2.78 -21.59 -15.61
C GLY A 16 3.34 -21.21 -14.23
N PHE A 17 4.65 -21.07 -14.03
CA PHE A 17 5.23 -20.96 -12.68
C PHE A 17 6.04 -19.69 -12.39
N LEU A 18 5.68 -18.54 -12.98
CA LEU A 18 6.34 -17.27 -12.64
C LEU A 18 5.32 -16.17 -12.30
N ASN A 19 4.61 -16.29 -11.18
CA ASN A 19 3.96 -15.12 -10.56
C ASN A 19 3.97 -15.15 -9.02
N ALA A 20 4.97 -15.77 -8.40
CA ALA A 20 5.11 -15.79 -6.94
C ALA A 20 6.11 -14.74 -6.40
N ASN A 21 6.02 -13.48 -6.86
CA ASN A 21 6.87 -12.38 -6.34
C ASN A 21 6.12 -11.03 -6.16
N ALA A 22 4.80 -11.04 -6.06
CA ALA A 22 4.01 -9.80 -5.89
C ALA A 22 4.13 -9.16 -4.49
N GLN A 23 4.40 -9.93 -3.43
CA GLN A 23 4.25 -9.46 -2.04
C GLN A 23 5.37 -8.53 -1.50
N LYS A 24 6.38 -8.15 -2.30
CA LYS A 24 7.49 -7.27 -1.83
C LYS A 24 7.49 -5.86 -2.40
N LYS A 25 6.74 -5.61 -3.50
CA LYS A 25 6.73 -4.31 -4.18
C LYS A 25 5.65 -3.41 -3.57
N PHE A 26 5.89 -2.10 -3.65
CA PHE A 26 4.86 -1.13 -3.29
C PHE A 26 3.81 -1.12 -4.41
N GLU A 27 2.54 -1.17 -4.03
CA GLU A 27 1.41 -1.07 -4.96
C GLU A 27 0.94 0.39 -5.01
N LYS A 28 0.73 0.92 -6.22
CA LYS A 28 0.19 2.29 -6.40
C LYS A 28 -1.30 2.26 -6.08
N THR A 29 -1.75 3.13 -5.18
CA THR A 29 -3.18 3.21 -4.81
C THR A 29 -3.88 4.36 -5.51
N THR A 30 -3.38 5.59 -5.37
CA THR A 30 -4.03 6.77 -5.95
C THR A 30 -3.02 7.86 -6.29
N GLU A 31 -3.44 8.83 -7.11
CA GLU A 31 -2.67 10.03 -7.44
C GLU A 31 -3.58 11.25 -7.38
N LYS A 32 -3.16 12.28 -6.65
CA LYS A 32 -3.93 13.52 -6.46
C LYS A 32 -2.97 14.70 -6.34
N ASP A 33 -3.27 15.80 -7.04
CA ASP A 33 -2.51 17.06 -7.00
C ASP A 33 -0.98 16.91 -7.13
N GLY A 34 -0.55 16.01 -8.03
CA GLY A 34 0.86 15.72 -8.27
C GLY A 34 1.53 14.85 -7.19
N ILE A 35 0.75 14.27 -6.28
CA ILE A 35 1.23 13.33 -5.25
C ILE A 35 0.76 11.91 -5.57
N SER A 36 1.70 11.00 -5.74
CA SER A 36 1.40 9.56 -5.89
C SER A 36 1.51 8.85 -4.56
N PHE A 37 0.48 8.07 -4.22
CA PHE A 37 0.44 7.24 -3.03
C PHE A 37 0.68 5.78 -3.43
N PHE A 38 1.54 5.12 -2.66
CA PHE A 38 1.81 3.71 -2.77
C PHE A 38 1.74 3.07 -1.38
N TYR A 39 1.47 1.78 -1.32
CA TYR A 39 1.39 1.07 -0.06
C TYR A 39 2.05 -0.30 -0.11
N LYS A 40 2.36 -0.83 1.07
CA LYS A 40 2.65 -2.25 1.29
C LYS A 40 2.45 -2.60 2.76
N TRP A 41 2.19 -3.87 3.03
CA TRP A 41 2.15 -4.42 4.38
C TRP A 41 3.50 -5.00 4.77
N ARG A 42 3.97 -4.72 5.99
CA ARG A 42 5.20 -5.32 6.55
C ARG A 42 5.07 -5.57 8.05
N PRO A 43 5.77 -6.56 8.62
CA PRO A 43 5.85 -6.71 10.08
C PRO A 43 6.32 -5.42 10.74
N SER A 44 5.69 -5.03 11.87
CA SER A 44 6.03 -3.79 12.57
C SER A 44 7.43 -3.80 13.17
N GLU A 45 7.98 -4.99 13.45
CA GLU A 45 9.38 -5.17 13.84
C GLU A 45 10.08 -6.08 12.84
N ILE A 46 11.15 -5.56 12.23
CA ILE A 46 11.87 -6.22 11.13
C ILE A 46 12.47 -7.57 11.55
N PHE A 47 12.80 -7.73 12.83
CA PHE A 47 13.49 -8.91 13.36
C PHE A 47 12.57 -9.93 14.05
N LYS A 48 11.27 -9.63 14.20
CA LYS A 48 10.31 -10.54 14.84
C LYS A 48 9.18 -10.89 13.88
N LYS A 49 9.18 -12.15 13.43
CA LYS A 49 8.25 -12.67 12.41
C LYS A 49 6.77 -12.64 12.84
N ASP A 50 6.49 -12.73 14.14
CA ASP A 50 5.12 -12.71 14.70
C ASP A 50 4.63 -11.32 15.12
N THR A 51 5.27 -10.25 14.64
CA THR A 51 4.80 -8.91 14.99
C THR A 51 3.61 -8.45 14.16
N PRO A 52 2.76 -7.58 14.72
CA PRO A 52 1.62 -7.04 14.00
C PRO A 52 2.05 -6.41 12.67
N LEU A 53 1.32 -6.67 11.58
CA LEU A 53 1.57 -5.99 10.30
C LEU A 53 1.28 -4.48 10.43
N ALA A 54 2.16 -3.67 9.88
CA ALA A 54 2.01 -2.23 9.73
C ALA A 54 1.76 -1.88 8.26
N LEU A 55 0.87 -0.91 8.04
CA LEU A 55 0.65 -0.33 6.72
C LEU A 55 1.74 0.70 6.47
N ILE A 56 2.53 0.48 5.42
CA ILE A 56 3.58 1.39 5.00
C ILE A 56 3.05 2.18 3.81
N ILE A 57 2.86 3.48 3.98
CA ILE A 57 2.42 4.38 2.90
C ILE A 57 3.62 5.16 2.41
N LYS A 58 3.94 5.01 1.13
CA LYS A 58 4.95 5.81 0.43
C LYS A 58 4.21 6.90 -0.36
N MET A 59 4.62 8.15 -0.18
CA MET A 59 4.09 9.29 -0.91
C MET A 59 5.21 9.91 -1.73
N GLU A 60 4.96 10.15 -3.00
CA GLU A 60 5.91 10.75 -3.93
C GLU A 60 5.37 12.09 -4.42
N ASN A 61 6.09 13.16 -4.13
CA ASN A 61 5.75 14.51 -4.60
C ASN A 61 6.38 14.75 -5.96
N LYS A 62 5.58 14.78 -7.03
CA LYS A 62 6.02 15.08 -8.40
C LYS A 62 6.05 16.58 -8.70
N ASN A 63 5.62 17.43 -7.77
CA ASN A 63 5.61 18.88 -7.96
C ASN A 63 7.00 19.51 -7.80
N GLU A 64 7.17 20.72 -8.35
CA GLU A 64 8.38 21.56 -8.21
C GLU A 64 8.41 22.39 -6.90
N TYR A 65 7.46 22.15 -6.00
CA TYR A 65 7.30 22.86 -4.72
C TYR A 65 7.03 21.88 -3.57
N PRO A 66 7.40 22.25 -2.33
CA PRO A 66 7.08 21.45 -1.16
C PRO A 66 5.56 21.43 -0.93
N VAL A 67 5.06 20.32 -0.40
CA VAL A 67 3.65 20.17 -0.03
C VAL A 67 3.49 19.71 1.40
N LYS A 68 2.42 20.15 2.05
CA LYS A 68 1.87 19.57 3.27
C LYS A 68 0.70 18.68 2.89
N ILE A 69 0.67 17.46 3.39
CA ILE A 69 -0.35 16.46 3.09
C ILE A 69 -0.97 16.03 4.40
N ASN A 70 -2.29 16.10 4.47
CA ASN A 70 -3.10 15.52 5.54
C ASN A 70 -3.99 14.43 4.96
N PHE A 71 -4.10 13.29 5.62
CA PHE A 71 -4.96 12.20 5.18
C PHE A 71 -5.41 11.31 6.36
N GLN A 72 -6.42 10.49 6.12
CA GLN A 72 -6.82 9.40 7.00
C GLN A 72 -6.83 8.08 6.23
N VAL A 73 -6.84 6.96 6.95
CA VAL A 73 -6.98 5.63 6.37
C VAL A 73 -8.21 4.97 6.96
N ASN A 74 -9.12 4.56 6.09
CA ASN A 74 -10.27 3.74 6.44
C ASN A 74 -9.93 2.26 6.23
N TYR A 75 -10.43 1.42 7.12
CA TYR A 75 -10.25 -0.02 7.09
C TYR A 75 -11.59 -0.71 7.04
N TYR A 76 -11.73 -1.63 6.10
CA TYR A 76 -12.98 -2.32 5.80
C TYR A 76 -12.82 -3.83 5.98
N TRP A 77 -13.93 -4.47 6.32
CA TRP A 77 -14.09 -5.91 6.21
C TRP A 77 -15.34 -6.17 5.38
N GLY A 78 -15.17 -6.73 4.18
CA GLY A 78 -16.19 -6.69 3.14
C GLY A 78 -16.55 -5.24 2.82
N MET A 79 -17.83 -4.88 3.01
CA MET A 79 -18.34 -3.52 2.77
C MET A 79 -18.44 -2.67 4.04
N ASP A 80 -18.12 -3.23 5.21
CA ASP A 80 -18.28 -2.54 6.49
C ASP A 80 -17.04 -1.74 6.86
N LEU A 81 -17.20 -0.43 7.13
CA LEU A 81 -16.15 0.38 7.76
C LEU A 81 -15.95 -0.06 9.21
N LYS A 82 -14.80 -0.64 9.53
CA LYS A 82 -14.47 -1.09 10.89
C LYS A 82 -13.66 -0.08 11.68
N ALA A 83 -12.78 0.66 11.01
CA ALA A 83 -11.91 1.62 11.69
C ALA A 83 -11.46 2.75 10.75
N THR A 84 -11.18 3.90 11.36
CA THR A 84 -10.56 5.06 10.69
C THR A 84 -9.36 5.48 11.52
N SER A 85 -8.23 5.77 10.87
CA SER A 85 -7.05 6.27 11.55
C SER A 85 -7.22 7.72 12.03
N ASN A 86 -6.43 8.11 13.02
CA ASN A 86 -6.14 9.53 13.26
C ASN A 86 -5.63 10.23 11.99
N VAL A 87 -5.79 11.56 11.94
CA VAL A 87 -5.25 12.37 10.84
C VAL A 87 -3.74 12.24 10.83
N GLN A 88 -3.21 11.81 9.69
CA GLN A 88 -1.78 11.74 9.43
C GLN A 88 -1.36 13.01 8.72
N GLU A 89 -0.22 13.57 9.13
CA GLU A 89 0.36 14.77 8.54
C GLU A 89 1.79 14.46 8.07
N ALA A 90 2.12 14.91 6.85
CA ALA A 90 3.47 14.84 6.32
C ALA A 90 3.80 16.06 5.47
N THR A 91 5.04 16.54 5.55
CA THR A 91 5.57 17.54 4.62
C THR A 91 6.57 16.87 3.68
N ILE A 92 6.38 17.01 2.37
CA ILE A 92 7.21 16.37 1.35
C ILE A 92 7.88 17.45 0.49
N LYS A 93 9.21 17.38 0.39
CA LYS A 93 10.01 18.28 -0.45
C LYS A 93 9.70 18.07 -1.94
N PRO A 94 9.95 19.06 -2.82
CA PRO A 94 9.78 18.90 -4.27
C PRO A 94 10.50 17.66 -4.80
N LYS A 95 9.89 16.92 -5.73
CA LYS A 95 10.51 15.77 -6.41
C LYS A 95 11.08 14.70 -5.49
N THR A 96 10.57 14.60 -4.26
CA THR A 96 11.05 13.60 -3.28
C THR A 96 9.96 12.62 -2.88
N THR A 97 10.41 11.51 -2.30
CA THR A 97 9.56 10.53 -1.66
C THR A 97 9.63 10.67 -0.15
N PHE A 98 8.51 10.48 0.53
CA PHE A 98 8.42 10.24 1.97
C PHE A 98 7.77 8.88 2.24
N THR A 99 8.21 8.17 3.28
CA THR A 99 7.59 6.90 3.71
C THR A 99 7.09 7.06 5.13
N HIS A 100 5.79 6.81 5.32
CA HIS A 100 5.12 6.84 6.60
C HIS A 100 4.73 5.44 7.05
N ASN A 101 5.05 5.11 8.30
CA ASN A 101 4.73 3.81 8.88
C ASN A 101 3.52 3.97 9.80
N LEU A 102 2.34 3.61 9.32
CA LEU A 102 1.15 3.53 10.16
C LEU A 102 1.23 2.24 10.98
N LYS A 103 1.72 2.39 12.22
CA LYS A 103 1.62 1.35 13.22
C LYS A 103 0.16 1.25 13.67
N LYS A 104 -0.28 0.05 14.06
CA LYS A 104 -1.65 -0.22 14.56
C LYS A 104 -2.07 0.62 15.79
N LYS A 105 -1.18 1.44 16.34
CA LYS A 105 -1.45 2.38 17.44
C LYS A 105 -2.00 3.68 16.85
N GLY A 106 -3.31 3.76 16.74
CA GLY A 106 -4.02 4.91 16.15
C GLY A 106 -5.44 4.62 15.71
N PHE A 107 -5.93 3.39 15.95
CA PHE A 107 -7.33 3.04 15.93
C PHE A 107 -7.78 3.02 17.38
N ASP A 108 -8.50 4.04 17.81
CA ASP A 108 -8.78 4.18 19.24
C ASP A 108 -9.62 3.02 19.81
N ASN A 109 -10.18 2.12 18.98
CA ASN A 109 -11.01 1.00 19.43
C ASN A 109 -10.99 -0.31 18.60
N TYR A 110 -10.11 -0.50 17.61
CA TYR A 110 -10.11 -1.74 16.79
C TYR A 110 -8.73 -2.17 16.33
N THR A 111 -8.35 -3.43 16.56
CA THR A 111 -7.08 -3.99 16.11
C THR A 111 -7.34 -5.21 15.25
N PHE A 112 -7.00 -5.13 13.96
CA PHE A 112 -6.97 -6.31 13.09
C PHE A 112 -5.80 -7.20 13.46
N SER A 113 -6.04 -8.50 13.60
CA SER A 113 -5.01 -9.54 13.65
C SER A 113 -4.28 -9.68 12.31
N ASN A 114 -3.14 -10.36 12.31
CA ASN A 114 -2.41 -10.62 11.07
C ASN A 114 -3.13 -11.59 10.13
N LYS A 115 -4.02 -12.44 10.65
CA LYS A 115 -4.87 -13.33 9.84
C LYS A 115 -5.91 -12.51 9.11
N GLU A 116 -6.57 -11.61 9.82
CA GLU A 116 -7.57 -10.69 9.28
C GLU A 116 -7.00 -9.79 8.17
N LEU A 117 -5.81 -9.22 8.36
CA LEU A 117 -5.18 -8.37 7.33
C LEU A 117 -4.77 -9.10 6.03
N LYS A 118 -4.79 -10.43 6.04
CA LYS A 118 -4.48 -11.29 4.89
C LYS A 118 -5.73 -11.93 4.28
N ASP A 119 -6.89 -11.64 4.86
CA ASP A 119 -8.17 -12.12 4.35
C ASP A 119 -8.54 -11.35 3.08
N ASP A 120 -9.20 -12.00 2.14
CA ASP A 120 -9.60 -11.39 0.87
C ASP A 120 -10.73 -10.35 1.09
N ASP A 121 -11.50 -10.49 2.18
CA ASP A 121 -12.52 -9.52 2.58
C ASP A 121 -11.92 -8.22 3.15
N PHE A 122 -10.66 -8.26 3.59
CA PHE A 122 -10.02 -7.10 4.16
C PHE A 122 -9.58 -6.12 3.07
N SER A 123 -9.95 -4.85 3.22
CA SER A 123 -9.46 -3.77 2.36
C SER A 123 -9.24 -2.48 3.14
N PHE A 124 -8.52 -1.54 2.54
CA PHE A 124 -8.31 -0.22 3.12
C PHE A 124 -8.36 0.85 2.03
N GLU A 125 -8.66 2.08 2.44
CA GLU A 125 -8.70 3.23 1.55
C GLU A 125 -8.04 4.45 2.20
N ILE A 126 -7.27 5.22 1.42
CA ILE A 126 -6.73 6.51 1.86
C ILE A 126 -7.77 7.59 1.56
N VAL A 127 -8.33 8.19 2.60
CA VAL A 127 -9.45 9.12 2.51
C VAL A 127 -9.08 10.50 3.07
N LYS A 128 -9.95 11.49 2.79
CA LYS A 128 -9.79 12.89 3.23
C LYS A 128 -8.41 13.48 2.93
N ILE A 129 -7.88 13.14 1.75
CA ILE A 129 -6.57 13.63 1.29
C ILE A 129 -6.68 15.13 1.00
N ASN A 130 -6.01 15.93 1.82
CA ASN A 130 -5.82 17.37 1.62
C ASN A 130 -4.34 17.65 1.32
N ILE A 131 -4.08 18.40 0.25
CA ILE A 131 -2.72 18.72 -0.22
C ILE A 131 -2.60 20.23 -0.32
N GLU A 132 -1.70 20.80 0.48
CA GLU A 132 -1.43 22.23 0.54
C GLU A 132 -0.04 22.50 -0.02
N LYS A 133 0.05 23.42 -1.00
CA LYS A 133 1.33 23.92 -1.50
C LYS A 133 1.98 24.81 -0.44
N LEU A 134 3.21 24.48 -0.06
CA LEU A 134 4.00 25.29 0.85
C LEU A 134 4.90 26.27 0.09
N PRO A 135 5.23 27.43 0.70
CA PRO A 135 6.23 28.33 0.13
C PRO A 135 7.60 27.63 0.08
N LYS A 136 8.38 27.91 -0.97
CA LYS A 136 9.79 27.49 -1.02
C LYS A 136 10.52 28.21 0.12
N LYS A 137 11.16 27.46 1.04
CA LYS A 137 12.10 28.07 1.99
C LYS A 137 13.21 28.72 1.17
N LYS A 138 13.37 30.04 1.33
CA LYS A 138 14.47 30.82 0.75
C LYS A 138 15.78 30.41 1.38
#